data_AF-A0A286ENM7-F1
#
_entry.id   AF-A0A286ENM7-F1
#
_cell.length_a   1.000
_cell.length_b   1.000
_cell.length_c   1.000
_cell.angle_alpha   90.00
_cell.angle_beta   90.00
_cell.angle_gamma   90.00
#
_symmetry.space_group_name_H-M   'P 1'
#
loop_
_entity.id
_entity.type
_entity.pdbx_description
1 polymer ?
#
loop_
_entity_poly.entity_id
_entity_poly.type
_entity_poly.pdbx_seq_one_letter_code
_entity_poly.pdbx_strand_id
1 'polypeptide(L)'
;MQNDDVIKADAQRHELLKAFATAGAQRRAVFDVVDRAADHQAAVAALVELLGVTPTLASSVLDMQLFRFTQAQQQSILDELGNLDARVIEP
;
A
#
# COMPACT_ATOMS: atom_id res chain seq x y z
N MET A 1 -5.14 24.60 13.51
CA MET A 1 -3.87 23.88 13.26
C MET A 1 -3.98 22.39 13.53
N GLN A 2 -4.54 21.94 14.67
CA GLN A 2 -4.60 20.51 15.02
C GLN A 2 -5.45 19.63 14.08
N ASN A 3 -6.44 20.20 13.38
CA ASN A 3 -7.35 19.44 12.50
C ASN A 3 -6.74 19.14 11.11
N ASP A 4 -5.96 20.06 10.55
CA ASP A 4 -5.35 19.91 9.22
C ASP A 4 -4.26 18.84 9.20
N ASP A 5 -3.54 18.69 10.32
CA ASP A 5 -2.49 17.68 10.49
C ASP A 5 -3.07 16.26 10.58
N VAL A 6 -4.24 16.12 11.22
CA VAL A 6 -4.96 14.83 11.30
C VAL A 6 -5.48 14.42 9.91
N ILE A 7 -6.07 15.35 9.17
CA ILE A 7 -6.56 15.09 7.80
C ILE A 7 -5.41 14.66 6.89
N LYS A 8 -4.24 15.32 6.97
CA LYS A 8 -3.06 14.93 6.21
C LYS A 8 -2.54 13.55 6.60
N ALA A 9 -2.49 13.24 7.89
CA ALA A 9 -2.05 11.94 8.37
C ALA A 9 -2.99 10.81 7.90
N ASP A 10 -4.30 11.02 7.95
CA ASP A 10 -5.29 10.06 7.49
C ASP A 10 -5.23 9.87 5.96
N ALA A 11 -4.99 10.94 5.20
CA ALA A 11 -4.78 10.85 3.74
C ALA A 11 -3.53 10.03 3.39
N GLN A 12 -2.40 10.27 4.09
CA GLN A 12 -1.17 9.50 3.89
C GLN A 12 -1.36 8.02 4.25
N ARG A 13 -2.06 7.75 5.36
CA ARG A 13 -2.38 6.40 5.80
C ARG A 13 -3.28 5.68 4.79
N HIS A 14 -4.27 6.39 4.25
CA HIS A 14 -5.16 5.88 3.23
C HIS A 14 -4.38 5.50 1.95
N GLU A 15 -3.49 6.37 1.45
CA GLU A 15 -2.65 6.05 0.28
C GLU A 15 -1.77 4.81 0.51
N LEU A 16 -1.20 4.68 1.70
CA LEU A 16 -0.37 3.54 2.08
C LEU A 16 -1.17 2.23 2.10
N LEU A 17 -2.31 2.22 2.79
CA LEU A 17 -3.16 1.03 2.87
C LEU A 17 -3.70 0.64 1.50
N LYS A 18 -4.01 1.62 0.63
CA LYS A 18 -4.44 1.37 -0.75
C LYS A 18 -3.34 0.70 -1.56
N ALA A 19 -2.09 1.14 -1.41
CA ALA A 19 -0.94 0.46 -2.02
C ALA A 19 -0.80 -0.99 -1.53
N PHE A 20 -0.95 -1.22 -0.22
CA PHE A 20 -0.88 -2.57 0.37
C PHE A 20 -2.01 -3.49 -0.08
N ALA A 21 -3.24 -2.99 -0.15
CA ALA A 21 -4.39 -3.74 -0.66
C ALA A 21 -4.21 -4.11 -2.13
N THR A 22 -3.72 -3.16 -2.95
CA THR A 22 -3.45 -3.39 -4.37
C THR A 22 -2.35 -4.44 -4.55
N ALA A 23 -1.25 -4.32 -3.79
CA ALA A 23 -0.16 -5.30 -3.79
C ALA A 23 -0.62 -6.69 -3.35
N GLY A 24 -1.48 -6.78 -2.32
CA GLY A 24 -2.03 -8.04 -1.85
C GLY A 24 -3.00 -8.71 -2.86
N ALA A 25 -3.82 -7.92 -3.54
CA ALA A 25 -4.67 -8.39 -4.64
C ALA A 25 -3.86 -8.94 -5.81
N GLN A 26 -2.69 -8.34 -6.07
CA GLN A 26 -1.75 -8.72 -7.14
C GLN A 26 -0.55 -9.53 -6.61
N ARG A 27 -0.68 -10.24 -5.47
CA ARG A 27 0.46 -10.86 -4.76
C ARG A 27 1.40 -11.66 -5.66
N ARG A 28 0.85 -12.43 -6.62
CA ARG A 28 1.67 -13.25 -7.53
C ARG A 28 2.54 -12.36 -8.41
N ALA A 29 1.93 -11.38 -9.07
CA ALA A 29 2.64 -10.43 -9.92
C ALA A 29 3.69 -9.63 -9.13
N VAL A 30 3.37 -9.21 -7.90
CA VAL A 30 4.32 -8.53 -7.00
C VAL A 30 5.54 -9.39 -6.73
N PHE A 31 5.35 -10.67 -6.32
CA PHE A 31 6.49 -11.56 -6.11
C PHE A 31 7.27 -11.83 -7.39
N ASP A 32 6.58 -11.99 -8.53
CA ASP A 32 7.21 -12.28 -9.82
C ASP A 32 8.09 -11.11 -10.31
N VAL A 33 7.70 -9.85 -10.08
CA VAL A 33 8.53 -8.70 -10.47
C VAL A 33 9.70 -8.50 -9.51
N VAL A 34 9.52 -8.75 -8.21
CA VAL A 34 10.57 -8.62 -7.20
C VAL A 34 11.65 -9.69 -7.39
N ASP A 35 11.25 -10.95 -7.68
CA ASP A 35 12.18 -12.06 -7.94
C ASP A 35 13.08 -11.81 -9.17
N ARG A 36 12.58 -11.04 -10.15
CA ARG A 36 13.32 -10.70 -11.38
C ARG A 36 14.18 -9.43 -11.25
N ALA A 37 14.00 -8.67 -10.18
CA ALA A 37 14.73 -7.43 -9.99
C ALA A 37 16.19 -7.70 -9.61
N ALA A 38 17.12 -6.98 -10.23
CA ALA A 38 18.55 -7.13 -9.96
C ALA A 38 18.95 -6.60 -8.57
N ASP A 39 18.24 -5.58 -8.08
CA ASP A 39 18.48 -4.92 -6.81
C ASP A 39 17.21 -4.23 -6.29
N HIS A 40 17.31 -3.58 -5.13
CA HIS A 40 16.21 -2.86 -4.51
C HIS A 40 15.66 -1.74 -5.41
N GLN A 41 16.52 -0.98 -6.08
CA GLN A 41 16.08 0.14 -6.92
C GLN A 41 15.31 -0.34 -8.15
N ALA A 42 15.75 -1.44 -8.77
CA ALA A 42 15.05 -2.10 -9.84
C ALA A 42 13.68 -2.65 -9.39
N ALA A 43 13.61 -3.21 -8.17
CA ALA A 43 12.35 -3.70 -7.60
C ALA A 43 11.36 -2.56 -7.35
N VAL A 44 11.81 -1.42 -6.82
CA VAL A 44 10.98 -0.23 -6.62
C VAL A 44 10.43 0.26 -7.96
N ALA A 45 11.28 0.40 -8.99
CA ALA A 45 10.84 0.84 -10.31
C ALA A 45 9.78 -0.11 -10.92
N ALA A 46 10.00 -1.42 -10.83
CA ALA A 46 9.05 -2.41 -11.33
C ALA A 46 7.71 -2.37 -10.58
N LEU A 47 7.72 -2.13 -9.26
CA LEU A 47 6.49 -2.00 -8.48
C LEU A 47 5.76 -0.69 -8.71
N VAL A 48 6.47 0.40 -9.01
CA VAL A 48 5.86 1.66 -9.46
C VAL A 48 5.06 1.43 -10.74
N GLU A 49 5.65 0.74 -11.72
CA GLU A 49 4.97 0.41 -12.99
C GLU A 49 3.79 -0.55 -12.78
N LEU A 50 3.97 -1.61 -11.97
CA LEU A 50 2.95 -2.62 -11.73
C LEU A 50 1.73 -2.07 -10.96
N LEU A 51 1.99 -1.30 -9.90
CA LEU A 51 0.94 -0.87 -8.96
C LEU A 51 0.41 0.53 -9.26
N GLY A 52 1.09 1.31 -10.11
CA GLY A 52 0.71 2.69 -10.42
C GLY A 52 0.83 3.63 -9.21
N VAL A 53 1.84 3.40 -8.36
CA VAL A 53 2.06 4.16 -7.11
C VAL A 53 3.36 4.95 -7.15
N THR A 54 3.57 5.84 -6.18
CA THR A 54 4.83 6.59 -6.06
C THR A 54 5.99 5.68 -5.64
N PRO A 55 7.26 6.05 -5.92
CA PRO A 55 8.41 5.29 -5.47
C PRO A 55 8.44 5.03 -3.95
N THR A 56 7.99 6.01 -3.14
CA THR A 56 7.88 5.86 -1.68
C THR A 56 6.89 4.77 -1.28
N LEU A 57 5.73 4.72 -1.93
CA LEU A 57 4.72 3.69 -1.68
C LEU A 57 5.17 2.31 -2.18
N ALA A 58 5.83 2.26 -3.35
CA ALA A 58 6.43 1.03 -3.86
C ALA A 58 7.52 0.48 -2.93
N SER A 59 8.38 1.34 -2.39
CA SER A 59 9.36 0.95 -1.35
C SER A 59 8.66 0.42 -0.11
N SER A 60 7.58 1.07 0.33
CA SER A 60 6.82 0.62 1.51
C SER A 60 6.16 -0.75 1.28
N VAL A 61 5.76 -1.07 0.04
CA VAL A 61 5.28 -2.41 -0.33
C VAL A 61 6.40 -3.45 -0.23
N LEU A 62 7.64 -3.12 -0.64
CA LEU A 62 8.79 -4.02 -0.46
C LEU A 62 9.09 -4.30 1.01
N ASP A 63 8.87 -3.30 1.88
CA ASP A 63 9.09 -3.42 3.31
C ASP A 63 7.97 -4.22 4.03
N MET A 64 6.92 -4.64 3.32
CA MET A 64 5.85 -5.44 3.90
C MET A 64 6.36 -6.80 4.37
N GLN A 65 6.09 -7.12 5.63
CA GLN A 65 6.30 -8.46 6.16
C GLN A 65 5.40 -9.48 5.44
N LEU A 66 5.93 -10.66 5.12
CA LEU A 66 5.22 -11.73 4.40
C LEU A 66 3.85 -12.08 5.01
N PHE A 67 3.72 -12.04 6.34
CA PHE A 67 2.46 -12.29 7.05
C PHE A 67 1.34 -11.33 6.62
N ARG A 68 1.66 -10.11 6.17
CA ARG A 68 0.68 -9.14 5.68
C ARG A 68 -0.01 -9.55 4.37
N PHE A 69 0.52 -10.53 3.64
CA PHE A 69 -0.13 -11.11 2.45
C PHE A 69 -1.17 -12.19 2.78
N THR A 70 -1.31 -12.60 4.04
CA THR A 70 -2.35 -13.55 4.44
C THR A 70 -3.74 -12.96 4.21
N GLN A 71 -4.73 -13.82 3.94
CA GLN A 71 -6.10 -13.38 3.69
C GLN A 71 -6.67 -12.55 4.85
N ALA A 72 -6.41 -12.96 6.10
CA ALA A 72 -6.87 -12.24 7.29
C ALA A 72 -6.27 -10.83 7.39
N GLN A 73 -4.97 -10.67 7.07
CA GLN A 73 -4.33 -9.36 7.10
C GLN A 73 -4.79 -8.47 5.94
N GLN A 74 -5.00 -9.06 4.76
CA GLN A 74 -5.56 -8.33 3.62
C GLN A 74 -6.98 -7.85 3.89
N GLN A 75 -7.82 -8.67 4.52
CA GLN A 75 -9.15 -8.23 4.96
C GLN A 75 -9.04 -7.09 5.97
N SER A 76 -8.15 -7.19 6.97
CA SER A 76 -7.94 -6.10 7.93
C SER A 76 -7.49 -4.79 7.28
N ILE A 77 -6.67 -4.83 6.23
CA ILE A 77 -6.25 -3.64 5.48
C ILE A 77 -7.44 -3.03 4.73
N LEU A 78 -8.28 -3.86 4.11
CA LEU A 78 -9.49 -3.43 3.40
C LEU A 78 -10.53 -2.83 4.36
N ASP A 79 -10.72 -3.43 5.53
CA ASP A 79 -11.63 -2.92 6.56
C ASP A 79 -11.16 -1.55 7.07
N GLU A 80 -9.85 -1.38 7.26
CA GLU A 80 -9.26 -0.11 7.67
C GLU A 80 -9.40 0.99 6.60
N LEU A 81 -9.21 0.64 5.31
CA LEU A 81 -9.49 1.55 4.20
C LEU A 81 -10.95 2.00 4.21
N GLY A 82 -11.90 1.08 4.35
CA GLY A 82 -13.32 1.41 4.42
C GLY A 82 -13.65 2.34 5.58
N ASN A 83 -12.99 2.17 6.73
CA ASN A 83 -13.14 3.08 7.87
C ASN A 83 -12.57 4.48 7.62
N LEU A 84 -11.46 4.59 6.88
CA LEU A 84 -10.88 5.89 6.50
C LEU A 84 -11.75 6.58 5.45
N ASP A 85 -12.25 5.85 4.45
CA ASP A 85 -13.16 6.38 3.43
C ASP A 85 -14.44 6.95 4.06
N ALA A 86 -15.02 6.24 5.03
CA ALA A 86 -16.21 6.71 5.75
C ALA A 86 -15.96 8.04 6.49
N ARG A 87 -14.77 8.23 7.07
CA ARG A 87 -14.40 9.47 7.78
C ARG A 87 -14.13 10.65 6.85
N VAL A 88 -13.72 10.39 5.61
CA VAL A 88 -13.48 11.43 4.61
C VAL A 88 -14.78 11.83 3.90
N ILE A 89 -15.77 10.93 3.83
CA ILE A 89 -17.06 11.13 3.17
C ILE A 89 -18.14 11.73 4.09
N GLU A 90 -18.03 11.58 5.42
CA GLU A 90 -18.93 12.25 6.39
C GLU A 90 -18.41 13.66 6.76
N PRO A 91 -19.03 14.76 6.27
CA PRO A 91 -18.71 16.13 6.67
C PRO A 91 -19.22 16.52 8.06
#